data_AF-A0A848MY46-F1
#
_entry.id   AF-A0A848MY46-F1
#
_cell.length_a   1.000
_cell.length_b   1.000
_cell.length_c   1.000
_cell.angle_alpha   90.00
_cell.angle_beta   90.00
_cell.angle_gamma   90.00
#
_symmetry.space_group_name_H-M   'P 1'
#
loop_
_entity.id
_entity.type
_entity.pdbx_description
1 polymer ?
#
loop_
_entity_poly.entity_id
_entity_poly.type
_entity_poly.pdbx_seq_one_letter_code
_entity_poly.pdbx_strand_id
1 'polypeptide(L)'
;MKKRLWLGVLVVIILGGIGGKMYMDKREGDRQELLEIQKNLANYVYNNYRLYTTNDEETDRFTQEYSNGDLTTEEYVEKVVSVRKYIDIDKIEFTGYSIDPMNSLIIYFTVNDVYREEVWLDTRSAETDKFIYRITGGRGKGPYFIDERKEEKKLDISDEQIVYYTGGIN
;
A
#
# COMPACT_ATOMS: atom_id res chain seq x y z
N MET A 1 40.38 2.56 -17.18
CA MET A 1 39.59 1.46 -17.77
C MET A 1 38.22 1.43 -17.08
N LYS A 2 37.17 1.96 -17.72
CA LYS A 2 35.83 2.08 -17.14
C LYS A 2 35.03 0.79 -17.42
N LYS A 3 34.81 -0.04 -16.40
CA LYS A 3 33.92 -1.21 -16.48
C LYS A 3 32.48 -0.72 -16.33
N ARG A 4 31.67 -1.03 -17.34
CA ARG A 4 30.26 -0.63 -17.48
C ARG A 4 29.40 -1.38 -16.46
N LEU A 5 28.53 -0.64 -15.77
CA LEU A 5 27.48 -1.14 -14.89
C LEU A 5 26.64 -2.21 -15.62
N TRP A 6 26.56 -3.41 -15.05
CA TRP A 6 25.57 -4.41 -15.45
C TRP A 6 24.21 -3.97 -14.88
N LEU A 7 23.26 -3.68 -15.77
CA LEU A 7 21.90 -3.27 -15.45
C LEU A 7 21.18 -4.37 -14.65
N GLY A 8 21.04 -4.14 -13.34
CA GLY A 8 20.06 -4.84 -12.51
C GLY A 8 18.66 -4.30 -12.78
N VAL A 9 18.07 -4.68 -13.92
CA VAL A 9 16.64 -4.58 -14.22
C VAL A 9 16.31 -5.72 -15.18
N LEU A 10 15.90 -6.89 -14.67
CA LEU A 10 15.14 -7.84 -15.46
C LEU A 10 13.93 -8.27 -14.62
N VAL A 11 12.87 -7.47 -14.74
CA VAL A 11 11.51 -7.99 -14.64
C VAL A 11 11.37 -9.03 -15.74
N VAL A 12 11.53 -10.30 -15.36
CA VAL A 12 11.34 -11.45 -16.24
C VAL A 12 10.22 -12.27 -15.67
N ILE A 13 9.00 -11.76 -15.81
CA ILE A 13 7.84 -12.64 -15.93
C ILE A 13 7.60 -12.80 -17.43
N ILE A 14 8.47 -13.61 -18.05
CA ILE A 14 8.27 -14.13 -19.41
C ILE A 14 7.15 -15.17 -19.30
N LEU A 15 5.90 -14.73 -19.46
CA LEU A 15 4.73 -15.61 -19.63
C LEU A 15 4.50 -15.93 -21.12
N GLY A 16 5.51 -16.50 -21.79
CA GLY A 16 5.32 -16.98 -23.16
C GLY A 16 6.49 -17.75 -23.75
N GLY A 17 6.54 -19.08 -23.58
CA GLY A 17 7.16 -19.98 -24.56
C GLY A 17 8.14 -21.05 -24.05
N ILE A 18 7.65 -22.31 -24.01
CA ILE A 18 8.38 -23.61 -24.12
C ILE A 18 9.05 -24.21 -22.85
N GLY A 19 8.51 -25.32 -22.30
CA GLY A 19 9.23 -26.31 -21.46
C GLY A 19 8.55 -26.95 -20.22
N GLY A 20 7.43 -27.67 -20.35
CA GLY A 20 6.45 -28.05 -19.29
C GLY A 20 6.86 -28.53 -17.87
N LYS A 21 8.09 -28.97 -17.57
CA LYS A 21 8.49 -29.36 -16.19
C LYS A 21 9.12 -28.22 -15.39
N MET A 22 9.99 -27.40 -16.01
CA MET A 22 10.46 -26.15 -15.39
C MET A 22 9.33 -25.13 -15.19
N TYR A 23 8.22 -25.27 -15.91
CA TYR A 23 7.11 -24.32 -15.85
C TYR A 23 6.29 -24.47 -14.58
N MET A 24 6.19 -25.69 -14.06
CA MET A 24 5.45 -25.92 -12.81
C MET A 24 6.24 -25.35 -11.64
N ASP A 25 7.54 -25.68 -11.55
CA ASP A 25 8.41 -25.19 -10.47
C ASP A 25 8.57 -23.66 -10.51
N LYS A 26 8.66 -23.06 -11.71
CA LYS A 26 8.69 -21.58 -11.85
C LYS A 26 7.36 -20.94 -11.45
N ARG A 27 6.21 -21.47 -11.91
CA ARG A 27 4.91 -20.94 -11.50
C ARG A 27 4.66 -21.06 -10.00
N GLU A 28 5.08 -22.17 -9.40
CA GLU A 28 5.02 -22.37 -7.95
C GLU A 28 5.87 -21.31 -7.24
N GLY A 29 7.11 -21.10 -7.70
CA GLY A 29 8.01 -20.06 -7.20
C GLY A 29 7.45 -18.65 -7.34
N ASP A 30 6.99 -18.27 -8.52
CA ASP A 30 6.39 -16.95 -8.80
C ASP A 30 5.16 -16.72 -7.91
N ARG A 31 4.35 -17.76 -7.69
CA ARG A 31 3.19 -17.69 -6.79
C ARG A 31 3.60 -17.49 -5.34
N GLN A 32 4.63 -18.18 -4.86
CA GLN A 32 5.16 -18.00 -3.51
C GLN A 32 5.75 -16.60 -3.32
N GLU A 33 6.47 -16.08 -4.32
CA GLU A 33 6.99 -14.71 -4.30
C GLU A 33 5.85 -13.69 -4.19
N LEU A 34 4.77 -13.85 -4.98
CA LEU A 34 3.60 -12.97 -4.90
C LEU A 34 2.89 -13.03 -3.53
N LEU A 35 2.82 -14.21 -2.89
CA LEU A 35 2.28 -14.34 -1.54
C LEU A 35 3.18 -13.68 -0.49
N GLU A 36 4.50 -13.80 -0.63
CA GLU A 36 5.47 -13.16 0.24
C GLU A 36 5.41 -11.63 0.11
N ILE A 37 5.33 -11.11 -1.11
CA ILE A 37 5.15 -9.67 -1.37
C ILE A 37 3.86 -9.17 -0.72
N GLN A 38 2.74 -9.87 -0.90
CA GLN A 38 1.47 -9.52 -0.25
C GLN A 38 1.62 -9.49 1.27
N LYS A 39 2.26 -10.51 1.88
CA LYS A 39 2.46 -10.55 3.33
C LYS A 39 3.35 -9.41 3.83
N ASN A 40 4.43 -9.12 3.12
CA ASN A 40 5.34 -8.03 3.46
C ASN A 40 4.65 -6.66 3.34
N LEU A 41 3.87 -6.44 2.27
CA LEU A 41 3.09 -5.22 2.06
C LEU A 41 1.99 -5.06 3.11
N ALA A 42 1.26 -6.12 3.45
CA ALA A 42 0.24 -6.09 4.49
C ALA A 42 0.86 -5.73 5.86
N ASN A 43 2.00 -6.33 6.21
CA ASN A 43 2.75 -5.98 7.41
C ASN A 43 3.21 -4.52 7.40
N TYR A 44 3.71 -4.04 6.27
CA TYR A 44 4.14 -2.65 6.14
C TYR A 44 2.96 -1.70 6.36
N VAL A 45 1.81 -1.92 5.70
CA VAL A 45 0.62 -1.09 5.87
C VAL A 45 0.11 -1.13 7.30
N TYR A 46 0.00 -2.32 7.90
CA TYR A 46 -0.48 -2.50 9.27
C TYR A 46 0.39 -1.78 10.32
N ASN A 47 1.71 -1.80 10.13
CA ASN A 47 2.65 -1.20 11.07
C ASN A 47 2.80 0.30 10.91
N ASN A 48 2.72 0.81 9.69
CA ASN A 48 3.05 2.19 9.38
C ASN A 48 1.82 3.08 9.21
N TYR A 49 0.63 2.51 8.99
CA TYR A 49 -0.57 3.28 8.67
C TYR A 49 -1.74 3.00 9.61
N ARG A 50 -2.68 3.94 9.63
CA ARG A 50 -3.96 3.83 10.34
C ARG A 50 -5.05 4.52 9.56
N LEU A 51 -6.27 4.02 9.72
CA LEU A 51 -7.45 4.69 9.18
C LEU A 51 -7.92 5.77 10.15
N TYR A 52 -8.59 6.78 9.62
CA TYR A 52 -9.35 7.73 10.41
C TYR A 52 -10.60 8.20 9.66
N THR A 53 -11.58 8.68 10.43
CA THR A 53 -12.72 9.44 9.95
C THR A 53 -12.73 10.81 10.63
N THR A 54 -13.35 11.79 9.99
CA THR A 54 -13.60 13.12 10.57
C THR A 54 -15.08 13.26 10.94
N ASN A 55 -15.37 14.20 11.83
CA ASN A 55 -16.74 14.67 12.06
C ASN A 55 -17.02 15.79 11.05
N ASP A 56 -17.89 15.52 10.08
CA ASP A 56 -18.16 16.47 8.98
C ASP A 56 -18.72 17.80 9.52
N GLU A 57 -19.61 17.78 10.53
CA GLU A 57 -20.17 19.00 11.11
C GLU A 57 -19.12 19.89 11.78
N GLU A 58 -18.20 19.28 12.53
CA GLU A 58 -17.12 20.03 13.18
C GLU A 58 -16.08 20.52 12.19
N THR A 59 -15.76 19.70 11.18
CA THR A 59 -14.81 20.05 10.13
C THR A 59 -15.35 21.22 9.31
N ASP A 60 -16.63 21.20 8.94
CA ASP A 60 -17.30 22.29 8.22
C ASP A 60 -17.30 23.59 9.02
N ARG A 61 -17.57 23.51 10.33
CA ARG A 61 -17.47 24.67 11.23
C ARG A 61 -16.06 25.25 11.23
N PHE A 62 -15.03 24.42 11.37
CA PHE A 62 -13.64 24.90 11.34
C PHE A 62 -13.25 25.49 9.99
N THR A 63 -13.72 24.92 8.87
CA THR A 63 -13.49 25.46 7.53
C THR A 63 -14.15 26.82 7.35
N GLN A 64 -15.34 27.05 7.92
CA GLN A 64 -15.99 28.36 7.91
C GLN A 64 -15.22 29.38 8.77
N GLU A 65 -14.83 29.02 10.00
CA GLU A 65 -14.00 29.89 10.87
C GLU A 65 -12.69 30.29 10.15
N TYR A 66 -12.00 29.33 9.52
CA TYR A 66 -10.80 29.60 8.74
C TYR A 66 -11.06 30.52 7.53
N SER A 67 -12.11 30.25 6.76
CA SER A 67 -12.46 31.06 5.57
C SER A 67 -12.83 32.50 5.92
N ASN A 68 -13.39 32.73 7.12
CA ASN A 68 -13.70 34.05 7.63
C ASN A 68 -12.47 34.80 8.18
N GLY A 69 -11.33 34.12 8.31
CA GLY A 69 -10.10 34.66 8.90
C GLY A 69 -10.05 34.58 10.42
N ASP A 70 -10.94 33.82 11.05
CA ASP A 70 -10.99 33.64 12.51
C ASP A 70 -9.93 32.66 13.02
N LEU A 71 -9.36 31.84 12.13
CA LEU A 71 -8.28 30.89 12.43
C LEU A 71 -7.07 31.14 11.55
N THR A 72 -5.88 30.96 12.11
CA THR A 72 -4.67 30.78 11.30
C THR A 72 -4.67 29.41 10.63
N THR A 73 -3.76 29.21 9.67
CA THR A 73 -3.58 27.90 9.03
C THR A 73 -3.17 26.84 10.06
N GLU A 74 -2.29 27.18 11.01
CA GLU A 74 -1.87 26.27 12.07
C GLU A 74 -3.03 25.85 12.96
N GLU A 75 -3.85 26.81 13.41
CA GLU A 75 -5.01 26.55 14.28
C GLU A 75 -6.06 25.70 13.57
N TYR A 76 -6.32 25.99 12.28
CA TYR A 76 -7.22 25.19 11.47
C TYR A 76 -6.76 23.72 11.39
N VAL A 77 -5.47 23.50 11.09
CA VAL A 77 -4.90 22.15 11.00
C VAL A 77 -5.00 21.43 12.35
N GLU A 78 -4.66 22.09 13.45
CA GLU A 78 -4.75 21.50 14.79
C GLU A 78 -6.18 21.09 15.14
N LYS A 79 -7.16 21.96 14.88
CA LYS A 79 -8.57 21.67 15.10
C LYS A 79 -9.05 20.48 14.27
N VAL A 80 -8.79 20.46 12.96
CA VAL A 80 -9.19 19.34 12.07
C VAL A 80 -8.54 18.03 12.50
N VAL A 81 -7.28 18.05 12.93
CA VAL A 81 -6.59 16.85 13.43
C VAL A 81 -7.17 16.37 14.76
N SER A 82 -7.58 17.28 15.65
CA SER A 82 -8.09 16.92 16.98
C SER A 82 -9.44 16.20 16.96
N VAL A 83 -10.26 16.40 15.91
CA VAL A 83 -11.56 15.72 15.74
C VAL A 83 -11.47 14.41 14.96
N ARG A 84 -10.26 13.97 14.57
CA ARG A 84 -10.07 12.69 13.88
C ARG A 84 -10.34 11.52 14.84
N LYS A 85 -11.19 10.60 14.40
CA LYS A 85 -11.42 9.31 15.07
C LYS A 85 -10.61 8.25 14.35
N TYR A 86 -9.57 7.77 15.00
CA TYR A 86 -8.69 6.73 14.45
C TYR A 86 -9.35 5.35 14.56
N ILE A 87 -9.12 4.53 13.53
CA ILE A 87 -9.70 3.21 13.36
C ILE A 87 -8.55 2.24 13.11
N ASP A 88 -8.58 1.11 13.80
CA ASP A 88 -7.60 0.06 13.62
C ASP A 88 -7.79 -0.66 12.29
N ILE A 89 -6.68 -1.20 11.77
CA ILE A 89 -6.69 -2.03 10.57
C ILE A 89 -7.02 -3.45 11.00
N ASP A 90 -8.22 -3.89 10.64
CA ASP A 90 -8.76 -5.21 10.97
C ASP A 90 -8.61 -6.18 9.81
N LYS A 91 -8.63 -5.67 8.57
CA LYS A 91 -8.53 -6.48 7.34
C LYS A 91 -7.74 -5.77 6.24
N ILE A 92 -6.86 -6.50 5.58
CA ILE A 92 -6.21 -6.12 4.31
C ILE A 92 -6.56 -7.17 3.27
N GLU A 93 -7.22 -6.77 2.19
CA GLU A 93 -7.68 -7.66 1.13
C GLU A 93 -7.05 -7.29 -0.21
N PHE A 94 -6.19 -8.16 -0.72
CA PHE A 94 -5.61 -8.03 -2.04
C PHE A 94 -6.64 -8.41 -3.11
N THR A 95 -6.73 -7.59 -4.15
CA THR A 95 -7.80 -7.68 -5.16
C THR A 95 -7.28 -7.93 -6.56
N GLY A 96 -5.97 -7.80 -6.79
CA GLY A 96 -5.38 -8.14 -8.07
C GLY A 96 -3.96 -7.66 -8.27
N TYR A 97 -3.44 -7.98 -9.44
CA TYR A 97 -2.15 -7.53 -9.95
C TYR A 97 -2.31 -7.01 -11.38
N SER A 98 -1.43 -6.10 -11.77
CA SER A 98 -1.19 -5.81 -13.18
C SER A 98 0.29 -5.57 -13.45
N ILE A 99 0.67 -5.72 -14.72
CA ILE A 99 1.96 -5.23 -15.22
C ILE A 99 1.74 -3.96 -16.03
N ASP A 100 2.48 -2.91 -15.69
CA ASP A 100 2.46 -1.69 -16.48
C ASP A 100 3.29 -1.84 -17.78
N PRO A 101 3.19 -0.90 -18.74
CA PRO A 101 3.98 -0.95 -19.97
C PRO A 101 5.50 -0.92 -19.77
N MET A 102 5.99 -0.47 -18.62
CA MET A 102 7.41 -0.44 -18.25
C MET A 102 7.87 -1.73 -17.55
N ASN A 103 6.99 -2.72 -17.44
CA ASN A 103 7.16 -3.98 -16.72
C ASN A 103 7.22 -3.84 -15.19
N SER A 104 6.61 -2.81 -14.61
CA SER A 104 6.44 -2.69 -13.17
C SER A 104 5.23 -3.50 -12.68
N LEU A 105 5.39 -4.19 -11.56
CA LEU A 105 4.30 -4.90 -10.89
C LEU A 105 3.48 -3.90 -10.06
N ILE A 106 2.17 -3.86 -10.32
CA ILE A 106 1.20 -3.07 -9.55
C ILE A 106 0.35 -4.02 -8.73
N ILE A 107 0.18 -3.72 -7.44
CA ILE A 107 -0.65 -4.48 -6.51
C ILE A 107 -1.86 -3.65 -6.11
N TYR A 108 -3.05 -4.24 -6.21
CA TYR A 108 -4.30 -3.63 -5.78
C TYR A 108 -4.79 -4.26 -4.48
N PHE A 109 -5.15 -3.45 -3.49
CA PHE A 109 -5.74 -3.95 -2.26
C PHE A 109 -6.70 -2.97 -1.61
N THR A 110 -7.42 -3.46 -0.61
CA THR A 110 -8.30 -2.67 0.24
C THR A 110 -7.94 -2.83 1.71
N VAL A 111 -8.18 -1.79 2.50
CA VAL A 111 -8.04 -1.79 3.96
C VAL A 111 -9.42 -1.58 4.57
N ASN A 112 -9.85 -2.52 5.41
CA ASN A 112 -11.18 -2.59 6.03
C ASN A 112 -12.35 -2.35 5.04
N ASP A 113 -12.20 -2.73 3.76
CA ASP A 113 -13.17 -2.49 2.66
C ASP A 113 -13.48 -1.01 2.33
N VAL A 114 -12.92 -0.08 3.10
CA VAL A 114 -13.20 1.36 3.04
C VAL A 114 -12.11 2.14 2.35
N TYR A 115 -10.84 1.71 2.40
CA TYR A 115 -9.75 2.35 1.69
C TYR A 115 -9.26 1.44 0.56
N ARG A 116 -9.00 2.00 -0.62
CA ARG A 116 -8.44 1.28 -1.77
C ARG A 116 -7.11 1.90 -2.11
N GLU A 117 -6.14 1.06 -2.45
CA GLU A 117 -4.81 1.50 -2.83
C GLU A 117 -4.28 0.68 -4.01
N GLU A 118 -3.46 1.33 -4.82
CA GLU A 118 -2.62 0.69 -5.82
C GLU A 118 -1.16 1.02 -5.49
N VAL A 119 -0.32 -0.01 -5.42
CA VAL A 119 1.10 0.14 -5.07
C VAL A 119 1.96 -0.34 -6.23
N TRP A 120 2.83 0.56 -6.67
CA TRP A 120 3.82 0.32 -7.71
C TRP A 120 5.08 -0.25 -7.06
N LEU A 121 5.52 -1.42 -7.54
CA LEU A 121 6.70 -2.12 -7.03
C LEU A 121 7.91 -1.87 -7.93
N ASP A 122 8.40 -0.63 -7.89
CA ASP A 122 9.47 -0.17 -8.78
C ASP A 122 10.88 -0.29 -8.16
N THR A 123 10.96 -0.34 -6.83
CA THR A 123 12.24 -0.21 -6.11
C THR A 123 12.44 -1.33 -5.11
N ARG A 124 13.61 -1.97 -5.15
CA ARG A 124 14.09 -2.91 -4.13
C ARG A 124 15.23 -2.29 -3.32
N SER A 125 15.24 -2.60 -2.03
CA SER A 125 16.33 -2.25 -1.13
C SER A 125 17.59 -3.04 -1.50
N ALA A 126 18.71 -2.34 -1.69
CA ALA A 126 20.00 -3.00 -1.96
C ALA A 126 20.54 -3.82 -0.77
N GLU A 127 20.04 -3.56 0.44
CA GLU A 127 20.48 -4.21 1.67
C GLU A 127 19.70 -5.50 1.95
N THR A 128 18.39 -5.49 1.66
CA THR A 128 17.48 -6.59 2.02
C THR A 128 16.90 -7.34 0.82
N ASP A 129 17.10 -6.81 -0.40
CA ASP A 129 16.47 -7.27 -1.65
C ASP A 129 14.92 -7.29 -1.61
N LYS A 130 14.31 -6.63 -0.60
CA LYS A 130 12.86 -6.48 -0.48
C LYS A 130 12.37 -5.23 -1.17
N PHE A 131 11.12 -5.24 -1.63
CA PHE A 131 10.48 -4.06 -2.19
C PHE A 131 10.35 -2.95 -1.15
N ILE A 132 10.60 -1.71 -1.58
CA ILE A 132 10.30 -0.51 -0.81
C ILE A 132 8.90 -0.08 -1.19
N TYR A 133 8.00 -0.10 -0.21
CA TYR A 133 6.61 0.26 -0.41
C TYR A 133 6.39 1.74 -0.15
N ARG A 134 5.51 2.35 -0.95
CA ARG A 134 5.02 3.71 -0.73
C ARG A 134 3.52 3.72 -0.91
N ILE A 135 2.80 4.09 0.15
CA ILE A 135 1.36 4.30 0.11
C ILE A 135 1.14 5.77 -0.20
N THR A 136 0.29 6.07 -1.18
CA THR A 136 0.05 7.45 -1.63
C THR A 136 -0.54 8.30 -0.50
N GLY A 137 -1.33 7.67 0.37
CA GLY A 137 -2.09 8.34 1.41
C GLY A 137 -3.24 9.13 0.80
N GLY A 138 -4.36 9.24 1.53
CA GLY A 138 -5.48 10.03 1.04
C GLY A 138 -6.85 9.47 1.41
N ARG A 139 -7.84 9.84 0.58
CA ARG A 139 -9.25 9.60 0.82
C ARG A 139 -9.68 8.22 0.31
N GLY A 140 -10.25 7.42 1.20
CA GLY A 140 -10.97 6.19 0.86
C GLY A 140 -12.42 6.44 0.46
N LYS A 141 -13.22 5.39 0.40
CA LYS A 141 -14.67 5.46 0.24
C LYS A 141 -15.29 6.13 1.46
N GLY A 142 -16.24 7.05 1.27
CA GLY A 142 -16.94 7.72 2.38
C GLY A 142 -16.06 8.75 3.11
N PRO A 143 -16.20 8.88 4.45
CA PRO A 143 -15.38 9.81 5.25
C PRO A 143 -14.08 9.17 5.74
N TYR A 144 -13.68 8.03 5.18
CA TYR A 144 -12.48 7.30 5.61
C TYR A 144 -11.24 7.82 4.89
N PHE A 145 -10.15 7.94 5.63
CA PHE A 145 -8.84 8.36 5.16
C PHE A 145 -7.79 7.44 5.76
N ILE A 146 -6.64 7.33 5.10
CA ILE A 146 -5.45 6.68 5.65
C ILE A 146 -4.39 7.74 5.97
N ASP A 147 -3.69 7.57 7.09
CA ASP A 147 -2.57 8.41 7.49
C ASP A 147 -1.42 7.55 7.99
N GLU A 148 -0.21 8.09 7.87
CA GLU A 148 0.97 7.49 8.45
C GLU A 148 0.92 7.63 9.98
N ARG A 149 1.39 6.60 10.69
CA ARG A 149 1.55 6.63 12.12
C ARG A 149 2.80 7.42 12.46
N LYS A 150 2.75 8.17 13.56
CA LYS A 150 3.96 8.82 14.12
C LYS A 150 4.98 7.79 14.59
N GLU A 151 4.50 6.64 15.06
CA GLU A 151 5.30 5.54 15.56
C GLU A 151 4.75 4.22 15.01
N GLU A 152 5.66 3.36 14.54
CA GLU A 152 5.31 2.03 14.04
C GLU A 152 4.72 1.15 15.14
N LYS A 153 3.73 0.32 14.76
CA LYS A 153 3.12 -0.65 15.69
C LYS A 153 4.09 -1.77 16.11
N LYS A 154 5.08 -2.10 15.27
CA LYS A 154 6.07 -3.18 15.46
C LYS A 154 5.45 -4.54 15.81
N LEU A 155 4.34 -4.87 15.16
CA LEU A 155 3.63 -6.14 15.32
C LEU A 155 3.39 -6.77 13.95
N ASP A 156 3.53 -8.08 13.86
CA ASP A 156 3.10 -8.80 12.66
C ASP A 156 1.57 -8.81 12.59
N ILE A 157 1.03 -8.54 11.41
CA ILE A 157 -0.40 -8.70 11.15
C ILE A 157 -0.74 -10.20 11.18
N SER A 158 -1.88 -10.56 11.76
CA SER A 158 -2.33 -11.95 11.75
C SER A 158 -2.69 -12.38 10.32
N ASP A 159 -2.36 -13.62 9.96
CA ASP A 159 -2.73 -14.18 8.64
C ASP A 159 -4.26 -14.20 8.44
N GLU A 160 -5.06 -14.25 9.52
CA GLU A 160 -6.53 -14.16 9.47
C GLU A 160 -7.05 -12.78 9.03
N GLN A 161 -6.22 -11.74 9.19
CA GLN A 161 -6.53 -10.38 8.78
C GLN A 161 -6.10 -10.09 7.33
N ILE A 162 -5.42 -11.04 6.67
CA ILE A 162 -4.98 -10.92 5.29
C ILE A 162 -5.83 -11.81 4.39
N VAL A 163 -6.47 -11.21 3.39
CA VAL A 163 -7.10 -11.95 2.28
C VAL A 163 -6.18 -11.87 1.07
N TYR A 164 -5.51 -12.98 0.77
CA TYR A 164 -4.58 -13.09 -0.34
C TYR A 164 -5.31 -13.22 -1.69
N TYR A 165 -4.86 -12.46 -2.68
CA TYR A 165 -5.20 -12.69 -4.07
C TYR A 165 -4.33 -13.82 -4.63
N THR A 166 -4.99 -14.80 -5.24
CA THR A 166 -4.35 -16.00 -5.82
C THR A 166 -4.63 -16.15 -7.32
N GLY A 167 -5.29 -15.15 -7.93
CA GLY A 167 -5.53 -15.12 -9.36
C GLY A 167 -4.28 -14.75 -10.18
N GLY A 168 -4.44 -14.71 -11.50
CA GLY A 168 -3.37 -14.32 -12.42
C GLY A 168 -3.08 -12.83 -12.39
N ILE A 169 -1.95 -12.46 -12.99
CA ILE A 169 -1.58 -11.06 -13.25
C ILE A 169 -2.27 -10.61 -14.54
N ASN A 170 -2.92 -9.45 -14.49
CA ASN A 170 -3.64 -8.86 -15.63
C ASN A 170 -2.75 -7.96 -16.49
#